data_AF-A0A3L7S583-F1
#
_entry.id   AF-A0A3L7S583-F1
#
_cell.length_a   1.000
_cell.length_b   1.000
_cell.length_c   1.000
_cell.angle_alpha   90.00
_cell.angle_beta   90.00
_cell.angle_gamma   90.00
#
_symmetry.space_group_name_H-M   'P 1'
#
loop_
_entity.id
_entity.type
_entity.pdbx_description
1 polymer ?
#
loop_
_entity_poly.entity_id
_entity_poly.type
_entity_poly.pdbx_seq_one_letter_code
_entity_poly.pdbx_strand_id
1 'polypeptide(L)'
;MLIAAERREELKREQPLLNPDRLVFIDETWAKTNMTRPRGRAPTGERLLASAPHGHWKTTTFLAALRTTGLTAPLVVDGAINGEILLGWARHHLVPTLQPGDVVVMDNLGVHKVADVREAIAAAGARVVYLPPYSPDLNPIELVFSKFKRLLKSASARTVDALWSVCGDILDRFTEAECRNCFQHCGYRYT
;
A
#
# COMPACT_ATOMS: atom_id res chain seq x y z
N MET A 1 10.02 22.25 11.88
CA MET A 1 10.31 22.02 10.45
C MET A 1 11.71 21.43 10.23
N LEU A 2 12.75 21.89 10.95
CA LEU A 2 14.13 21.36 10.85
C LEU A 2 14.24 19.84 11.14
N ILE A 3 13.58 19.35 12.20
CA ILE A 3 13.66 17.94 12.63
C ILE A 3 13.14 16.94 11.57
N ALA A 4 12.11 17.29 10.80
CA ALA A 4 11.54 16.38 9.81
C ALA A 4 12.45 16.20 8.59
N ALA A 5 13.07 17.28 8.14
CA ALA A 5 14.04 17.24 7.04
C ALA A 5 15.31 16.47 7.44
N GLU A 6 15.81 16.69 8.66
CA GLU A 6 16.97 15.97 9.20
C GLU A 6 16.72 14.45 9.27
N ARG A 7 15.59 14.03 9.85
CA ARG A 7 15.21 12.61 9.90
C ARG A 7 15.04 11.98 8.52
N ARG A 8 14.58 12.77 7.54
CA ARG A 8 14.46 12.30 6.15
C ARG A 8 15.83 12.06 5.52
N GLU A 9 16.78 12.96 5.72
CA GLU A 9 18.14 12.78 5.21
C GLU A 9 18.88 11.64 5.93
N GLU A 10 18.64 11.45 7.23
CA GLU A 10 19.15 10.30 7.99
C GLU A 10 18.61 8.98 7.43
N LEU A 11 17.29 8.85 7.25
CA LEU A 11 16.69 7.65 6.67
C LEU A 11 17.25 7.37 5.26
N LYS A 12 17.45 8.39 4.43
CA LYS A 12 18.06 8.22 3.09
C LYS A 12 19.49 7.69 3.14
N ARG A 13 20.27 8.07 4.16
CA ARG A 13 21.62 7.51 4.37
C ARG A 13 21.58 6.07 4.84
N GLU A 14 20.57 5.70 5.64
CA GLU A 14 20.38 4.35 6.15
C GLU A 14 19.76 3.39 5.12
N GLN A 15 18.93 3.88 4.19
CA GLN A 15 18.21 3.07 3.20
C GLN A 15 19.07 2.00 2.50
N PRO A 16 20.29 2.30 2.01
CA PRO A 16 21.14 1.30 1.37
C PRO A 16 21.69 0.23 2.33
N LEU A 17 21.65 0.47 3.65
CA LEU A 17 22.13 -0.43 4.68
C LEU A 17 21.03 -1.37 5.20
N LEU A 18 19.76 -1.06 4.90
CA LEU A 18 18.63 -1.88 5.29
C LEU A 18 18.51 -3.08 4.34
N ASN A 19 18.35 -4.29 4.90
CA ASN A 19 18.01 -5.46 4.10
C ASN A 19 16.55 -5.33 3.62
N PRO A 20 16.30 -5.14 2.30
CA PRO A 20 14.94 -4.91 1.82
C PRO A 20 14.02 -6.13 2.02
N ASP A 21 14.56 -7.35 2.06
CA ASP A 21 13.77 -8.58 2.26
C ASP A 21 13.23 -8.70 3.69
N ARG A 22 13.69 -7.85 4.63
CA ARG A 22 13.16 -7.73 5.99
C ARG A 22 12.21 -6.56 6.18
N LEU A 23 12.03 -5.71 5.15
CA LEU A 23 11.15 -4.56 5.25
C LEU A 23 9.73 -4.92 4.82
N VAL A 24 8.76 -4.46 5.61
CA VAL A 24 7.33 -4.66 5.38
C VAL A 24 6.63 -3.32 5.41
N PHE A 25 6.30 -2.76 4.26
CA PHE A 25 5.62 -1.47 4.19
C PHE A 25 4.12 -1.67 4.32
N ILE A 26 3.47 -0.98 5.25
CA ILE A 26 2.02 -1.03 5.40
C ILE A 26 1.42 0.34 5.12
N ASP A 27 0.27 0.35 4.46
CA ASP A 27 -0.46 1.56 4.13
C ASP A 27 -1.88 1.20 3.67
N GLU A 28 -2.73 2.22 3.51
CA GLU A 28 -4.07 2.10 2.97
C GLU A 28 -4.28 2.92 1.70
N THR A 29 -5.27 2.51 0.92
CA THR A 29 -5.73 3.31 -0.20
C THR A 29 -7.22 3.15 -0.46
N TRP A 30 -7.85 4.20 -0.96
CA TRP A 30 -9.26 4.17 -1.31
C TRP A 30 -9.51 3.53 -2.66
N ALA A 31 -10.55 2.70 -2.73
CA ALA A 31 -11.13 2.17 -3.96
C ALA A 31 -12.59 2.65 -4.09
N LYS A 32 -13.03 3.02 -5.29
CA LYS A 32 -14.37 3.56 -5.54
C LYS A 32 -15.07 2.86 -6.70
N THR A 33 -16.39 2.71 -6.61
CA THR A 33 -17.19 2.08 -7.69
C THR A 33 -17.31 2.92 -8.96
N ASN A 34 -16.85 4.19 -8.94
CA ASN A 34 -16.80 5.06 -10.11
C ASN A 34 -15.41 5.19 -10.75
N MET A 35 -14.43 4.36 -10.35
CA MET A 35 -13.08 4.45 -10.90
C MET A 35 -13.07 4.15 -12.41
N THR A 36 -12.63 5.13 -13.20
CA THR A 36 -12.48 5.07 -14.65
C THR A 36 -11.11 5.59 -15.07
N ARG A 37 -10.64 5.16 -16.25
CA ARG A 37 -9.43 5.76 -16.83
C ARG A 37 -9.75 7.14 -17.42
N PRO A 38 -9.01 8.20 -17.06
CA PRO A 38 -9.23 9.53 -17.62
C PRO A 38 -8.68 9.67 -19.06
N ARG A 39 -7.84 8.74 -19.49
CA ARG A 39 -7.17 8.73 -20.80
C ARG A 39 -7.05 7.31 -21.31
N GLY A 40 -7.14 7.14 -22.62
CA GLY A 40 -6.88 5.88 -23.32
C GLY A 40 -6.28 6.13 -24.69
N ARG A 41 -6.04 5.06 -25.46
CA ARG A 41 -5.46 5.11 -26.80
C ARG A 41 -6.41 4.41 -27.77
N ALA A 42 -6.49 4.93 -28.99
CA ALA A 42 -7.16 4.33 -30.15
C ALA A 42 -6.23 4.45 -31.37
N PRO A 43 -6.46 3.67 -32.45
CA PRO A 43 -5.77 3.86 -33.72
C PRO A 43 -5.88 5.30 -34.23
N THR A 44 -4.89 5.73 -35.02
CA THR A 44 -4.89 7.06 -35.62
C THR A 44 -6.12 7.26 -36.50
N GLY A 45 -6.87 8.32 -36.27
CA GLY A 45 -8.12 8.62 -37.00
C GLY A 45 -9.38 8.07 -36.33
N GLU A 46 -9.25 7.24 -35.30
CA GLU A 46 -10.40 6.66 -34.58
C GLU A 46 -10.65 7.34 -33.24
N ARG A 47 -11.94 7.53 -32.91
CA ARG A 47 -12.36 8.07 -31.60
C ARG A 47 -12.43 6.94 -30.58
N LEU A 48 -11.71 7.08 -29.47
CA LEU A 48 -11.92 6.23 -28.30
C LEU A 48 -13.26 6.58 -27.62
N LEU A 49 -14.23 5.68 -27.69
CA LEU A 49 -15.48 5.78 -26.96
C LEU A 49 -15.36 5.07 -25.60
N ALA A 50 -15.75 5.75 -24.53
CA ALA A 50 -15.77 5.19 -23.18
C ALA A 50 -16.92 5.81 -22.38
N SER A 51 -17.41 5.07 -21.38
CA SER A 51 -18.45 5.54 -20.45
C SER A 51 -17.87 5.75 -19.05
N ALA A 52 -18.40 6.74 -18.34
CA ALA A 52 -18.09 6.99 -16.94
C ALA A 52 -19.39 7.05 -16.13
N PRO A 53 -19.43 6.45 -14.92
CA PRO A 53 -20.59 6.55 -14.04
C PRO A 53 -20.88 8.00 -13.65
N HIS A 54 -22.15 8.36 -13.65
CA HIS A 54 -22.65 9.63 -13.14
C HIS A 54 -23.58 9.36 -11.94
N GLY A 55 -23.52 10.21 -10.91
CA GLY A 55 -24.32 10.04 -9.68
C GLY A 55 -23.49 9.50 -8.50
N HIS A 56 -24.12 8.70 -7.64
CA HIS A 56 -23.51 8.23 -6.38
C HIS A 56 -22.55 7.06 -6.59
N TRP A 57 -21.50 7.01 -5.78
CA TRP A 57 -20.53 5.90 -5.72
C TRP A 57 -20.30 5.46 -4.29
N LYS A 58 -19.83 4.22 -4.13
CA LYS A 58 -19.36 3.69 -2.85
C LYS A 58 -17.84 3.81 -2.80
N THR A 59 -17.32 4.03 -1.60
CA THR A 59 -15.89 4.17 -1.33
C THR A 59 -15.51 3.18 -0.25
N THR A 60 -14.55 2.31 -0.55
CA THR A 60 -14.03 1.28 0.36
C THR A 60 -12.55 1.53 0.59
N THR A 61 -12.05 1.17 1.75
CA THR A 61 -10.61 1.24 2.04
C THR A 61 -9.96 -0.11 1.81
N PHE A 62 -8.81 -0.12 1.15
CA PHE A 62 -7.96 -1.29 0.97
C PHE A 62 -6.70 -1.12 1.81
N LEU A 63 -6.41 -2.07 2.69
CA LEU A 63 -5.14 -2.19 3.41
C LEU A 63 -4.33 -3.34 2.83
N ALA A 64 -3.01 -3.17 2.83
CA ALA A 64 -2.10 -4.27 2.57
C ALA A 64 -0.72 -4.01 3.18
N ALA A 65 0.08 -5.08 3.21
CA ALA A 65 1.48 -5.05 3.53
C ALA A 65 2.30 -5.43 2.30
N LEU A 66 3.25 -4.59 1.90
CA LEU A 66 4.16 -4.83 0.79
C LEU A 66 5.48 -5.43 1.30
N ARG A 67 5.86 -6.55 0.70
CA ARG A 67 7.18 -7.17 0.80
C ARG A 67 7.85 -7.19 -0.57
N THR A 68 9.14 -7.54 -0.60
CA THR A 68 9.87 -7.75 -1.85
C THR A 68 9.28 -8.88 -2.69
N THR A 69 8.62 -9.85 -2.06
CA THR A 69 7.99 -11.01 -2.72
C THR A 69 6.56 -10.77 -3.20
N GLY A 70 5.89 -9.69 -2.77
CA GLY A 70 4.50 -9.43 -3.13
C GLY A 70 3.71 -8.63 -2.09
N LEU A 71 2.42 -8.43 -2.37
CA LEU A 71 1.45 -7.94 -1.39
C LEU A 71 1.00 -9.08 -0.47
N THR A 72 0.86 -8.75 0.81
CA THR A 72 0.46 -9.64 1.90
C THR A 72 -0.58 -8.94 2.77
N ALA A 73 -1.29 -9.70 3.60
CA ALA A 73 -2.33 -9.18 4.50
C ALA A 73 -3.37 -8.25 3.84
N PRO A 74 -3.91 -8.56 2.64
CA PRO A 74 -4.90 -7.70 2.00
C PRO A 74 -6.21 -7.69 2.80
N LEU A 75 -6.81 -6.51 2.97
CA LEU A 75 -8.14 -6.35 3.54
C LEU A 75 -8.89 -5.22 2.85
N VAL A 76 -10.15 -5.45 2.48
CA VAL A 76 -11.04 -4.37 2.04
C VAL A 76 -12.11 -4.15 3.11
N VAL A 77 -12.36 -2.88 3.44
CA VAL A 77 -13.33 -2.45 4.45
C VAL A 77 -14.30 -1.44 3.81
N ASP A 78 -15.59 -1.54 4.16
CA ASP A 78 -16.56 -0.50 3.81
C ASP A 78 -16.42 0.70 4.75
N GLY A 79 -16.03 1.85 4.20
CA GLY A 79 -15.78 3.07 4.97
C GLY A 79 -14.34 3.26 5.45
N ALA A 80 -14.15 4.20 6.37
CA ALA A 80 -12.84 4.62 6.88
C ALA A 80 -12.30 3.65 7.94
N ILE A 81 -10.98 3.51 7.96
CA ILE A 81 -10.28 2.76 9.01
C ILE A 81 -10.27 3.56 10.30
N ASN A 82 -10.52 2.88 11.41
CA ASN A 82 -10.28 3.39 12.76
C ASN A 82 -9.24 2.50 13.47
N GLY A 83 -8.85 2.87 14.69
CA GLY A 83 -7.84 2.12 15.45
C GLY A 83 -8.22 0.67 15.75
N GLU A 84 -9.50 0.37 15.95
CA GLU A 84 -9.98 -1.00 16.23
C GLU A 84 -9.87 -1.90 14.98
N ILE A 85 -10.28 -1.39 13.82
CA ILE A 85 -10.15 -2.09 12.54
C ILE A 85 -8.68 -2.31 12.22
N LEU A 86 -7.82 -1.29 12.44
CA LEU A 86 -6.38 -1.42 12.23
C LEU A 86 -5.77 -2.48 13.16
N LEU A 87 -6.18 -2.53 14.43
CA LEU A 87 -5.71 -3.53 15.39
C LEU A 87 -6.17 -4.94 15.02
N GLY A 88 -7.45 -5.10 14.65
CA GLY A 88 -7.98 -6.37 14.17
C GLY A 88 -7.23 -6.84 12.92
N TRP A 89 -7.02 -5.94 11.96
CA TRP A 89 -6.23 -6.23 10.77
C TRP A 89 -4.80 -6.64 11.12
N ALA A 90 -4.14 -5.90 12.02
CA ALA A 90 -2.79 -6.21 12.43
C ALA A 90 -2.69 -7.63 13.05
N ARG A 91 -3.59 -7.97 13.97
CA ARG A 91 -3.59 -9.27 14.66
C ARG A 91 -3.95 -10.45 13.75
N HIS A 92 -4.97 -10.29 12.91
CA HIS A 92 -5.54 -11.40 12.15
C HIS A 92 -4.94 -11.57 10.75
N HIS A 93 -4.37 -10.51 10.18
CA HIS A 93 -3.87 -10.53 8.80
C HIS A 93 -2.39 -10.18 8.71
N LEU A 94 -1.91 -9.11 9.37
CA LEU A 94 -0.51 -8.72 9.27
C LEU A 94 0.43 -9.67 10.01
N VAL A 95 0.24 -9.82 11.33
CA VAL A 95 1.10 -10.61 12.23
C VAL A 95 1.34 -12.03 11.73
N PRO A 96 0.34 -12.78 11.22
CA PRO A 96 0.55 -14.12 10.67
C PRO A 96 1.52 -14.18 9.48
N THR A 97 1.76 -13.05 8.81
CA THR A 97 2.71 -12.95 7.68
C THR A 97 4.10 -12.47 8.11
N LEU A 98 4.29 -12.07 9.36
CA LEU A 98 5.57 -11.56 9.88
C LEU A 98 6.53 -12.69 10.26
N GLN A 99 7.82 -12.38 10.16
CA GLN A 99 8.90 -13.21 10.66
C GLN A 99 9.72 -12.45 11.72
N PRO A 100 10.34 -13.16 12.69
CA PRO A 100 11.29 -12.53 13.60
C PRO A 100 12.39 -11.78 12.84
N GLY A 101 12.65 -10.55 13.25
CA GLY A 101 13.60 -9.64 12.60
C GLY A 101 13.01 -8.76 11.50
N ASP A 102 11.74 -8.94 11.13
CA ASP A 102 11.07 -8.03 10.19
C ASP A 102 10.93 -6.61 10.76
N VAL A 103 10.94 -5.64 9.85
CA VAL A 103 10.77 -4.21 10.13
C VAL A 103 9.52 -3.74 9.43
N VAL A 104 8.46 -3.52 10.21
CA VAL A 104 7.21 -2.95 9.73
C VAL A 104 7.38 -1.44 9.62
N VAL A 105 7.28 -0.92 8.40
CA VAL A 105 7.42 0.48 8.07
C VAL A 105 6.03 1.06 7.78
N MET A 106 5.68 2.15 8.45
CA MET A 106 4.38 2.83 8.30
C MET A 106 4.58 4.35 8.26
N ASP A 107 3.60 5.06 7.72
CA ASP A 107 3.62 6.52 7.79
C ASP A 107 3.44 7.01 9.25
N ASN A 108 3.75 8.28 9.51
CA ASN A 108 3.75 8.87 10.86
C ASN A 108 2.42 9.52 11.27
N LEU A 109 1.30 9.21 10.60
CA LEU A 109 -0.02 9.70 10.97
C LEU A 109 -0.47 9.12 12.31
N GLY A 110 -1.26 9.90 13.06
CA GLY A 110 -1.72 9.53 14.40
C GLY A 110 -2.52 8.22 14.43
N VAL A 111 -3.26 7.92 13.36
CA VAL A 111 -4.07 6.71 13.22
C VAL A 111 -3.24 5.42 13.20
N HIS A 112 -1.96 5.48 12.80
CA HIS A 112 -1.07 4.31 12.83
C HIS A 112 -0.38 4.11 14.19
N LYS A 113 -0.47 5.08 15.09
CA LYS A 113 0.19 5.04 16.41
C LYS A 113 -0.69 4.37 17.47
N VAL A 114 -1.28 3.24 17.12
CA VAL A 114 -2.02 2.41 18.08
C VAL A 114 -1.01 1.58 18.87
N ALA A 115 -0.95 1.77 20.20
CA ALA A 115 0.00 1.07 21.06
C ALA A 115 -0.10 -0.46 20.88
N ASP A 116 -1.32 -0.98 20.90
CA ASP A 116 -1.62 -2.41 20.76
C ASP A 116 -1.16 -3.00 19.41
N VAL A 117 -1.13 -2.20 18.33
CA VAL A 117 -0.59 -2.65 17.03
C VAL A 117 0.92 -2.86 17.13
N ARG A 118 1.63 -1.93 17.79
CA ARG A 118 3.08 -2.05 18.01
C ARG A 118 3.40 -3.25 18.90
N GLU A 119 2.61 -3.48 19.94
CA GLU A 119 2.78 -4.63 20.84
C GLU A 119 2.54 -5.95 20.11
N ALA A 120 1.50 -6.05 19.28
CA ALA A 120 1.24 -7.24 18.48
C ALA A 120 2.38 -7.55 17.50
N ILE A 121 2.94 -6.52 16.84
CA ILE A 121 4.10 -6.67 15.96
C ILE A 121 5.35 -7.09 16.74
N ALA A 122 5.58 -6.49 17.91
CA ALA A 122 6.70 -6.84 18.78
C ALA A 122 6.62 -8.28 19.30
N ALA A 123 5.43 -8.74 19.65
CA ALA A 123 5.20 -10.12 20.08
C ALA A 123 5.52 -11.15 18.99
N ALA A 124 5.45 -10.77 17.70
CA ALA A 124 5.88 -11.59 16.57
C ALA A 124 7.41 -11.56 16.32
N GLY A 125 8.17 -10.85 17.15
CA GLY A 125 9.62 -10.66 16.98
C GLY A 125 10.00 -9.64 15.91
N ALA A 126 9.05 -8.82 15.45
CA ALA A 126 9.28 -7.74 14.49
C ALA A 126 9.31 -6.37 15.19
N ARG A 127 9.76 -5.33 14.50
CA ARG A 127 9.78 -3.95 15.05
C ARG A 127 9.09 -2.96 14.12
N VAL A 128 8.58 -1.87 14.69
CA VAL A 128 7.93 -0.80 13.94
C VAL A 128 8.90 0.37 13.72
N VAL A 129 8.91 0.92 12.50
CA VAL A 129 9.57 2.16 12.13
C VAL A 129 8.56 3.09 11.46
N TYR A 130 8.59 4.37 11.82
CA TYR A 130 7.74 5.39 11.22
C TYR A 130 8.54 6.20 10.21
N LEU A 131 8.01 6.37 9.00
CA LEU A 131 8.60 7.24 8.00
C LEU A 131 8.54 8.70 8.46
N PRO A 132 9.56 9.53 8.16
CA PRO A 132 9.48 10.95 8.40
C PRO A 132 8.26 11.57 7.69
N PRO A 133 7.58 12.56 8.29
CA PRO A 133 6.44 13.22 7.65
C PRO A 133 6.74 13.67 6.22
N TYR A 134 5.76 13.57 5.32
CA TYR A 134 5.87 13.97 3.91
C TYR A 134 7.00 13.27 3.13
N SER A 135 7.25 11.98 3.42
CA SER A 135 8.25 11.16 2.71
C SER A 135 7.65 10.01 1.88
N PRO A 136 6.62 10.23 1.05
CA PRO A 136 6.03 9.17 0.23
C PRO A 136 7.02 8.63 -0.83
N ASP A 137 8.04 9.41 -1.19
CA ASP A 137 9.13 8.97 -2.08
C ASP A 137 9.97 7.82 -1.48
N LEU A 138 9.94 7.68 -0.16
CA LEU A 138 10.62 6.61 0.59
C LEU A 138 9.68 5.44 0.91
N ASN A 139 8.45 5.44 0.40
CA ASN A 139 7.44 4.43 0.67
C ASN A 139 7.10 3.63 -0.60
N PRO A 140 7.69 2.44 -0.84
CA PRO A 140 7.46 1.66 -2.05
C PRO A 140 6.00 1.25 -2.27
N ILE A 141 5.20 1.14 -1.20
CA ILE A 141 3.78 0.75 -1.33
C ILE A 141 2.95 1.81 -2.06
N GLU A 142 3.37 3.07 -2.05
CA GLU A 142 2.70 4.15 -2.81
C GLU A 142 2.80 3.94 -4.32
N LEU A 143 3.94 3.41 -4.81
CA LEU A 143 4.12 3.03 -6.22
C LEU A 143 3.21 1.85 -6.58
N VAL A 144 3.17 0.86 -5.69
CA VAL A 144 2.30 -0.32 -5.82
C VAL A 144 0.83 0.09 -5.85
N PHE A 145 0.39 0.97 -4.95
CA PHE A 145 -0.97 1.49 -4.90
C PHE A 145 -1.31 2.37 -6.10
N SER A 146 -0.36 3.13 -6.63
CA SER A 146 -0.55 3.85 -7.90
C SER A 146 -0.87 2.89 -9.05
N LYS A 147 -0.11 1.79 -9.19
CA LYS A 147 -0.36 0.74 -10.17
C LYS A 147 -1.67 -0.01 -9.90
N PHE A 148 -1.96 -0.33 -8.64
CA PHE A 148 -3.19 -0.99 -8.19
C PHE A 148 -4.42 -0.17 -8.60
N LYS A 149 -4.45 1.12 -8.25
CA LYS A 149 -5.52 2.05 -8.63
C LYS A 149 -5.67 2.19 -10.14
N ARG A 150 -4.57 2.11 -10.90
CA ARG A 150 -4.62 2.10 -12.37
C ARG A 150 -5.27 0.83 -12.93
N LEU A 151 -5.01 -0.33 -12.31
CA LEU A 151 -5.64 -1.61 -12.67
C LEU A 151 -7.12 -1.62 -12.30
N LEU A 152 -7.50 -1.09 -11.13
CA LEU A 152 -8.90 -0.89 -10.74
C LEU A 152 -9.66 -0.01 -11.75
N LYS A 153 -9.08 1.12 -12.15
CA LYS A 153 -9.65 2.00 -13.19
C LYS A 153 -9.82 1.30 -14.53
N SER A 154 -8.94 0.34 -14.85
CA SER A 154 -9.05 -0.50 -16.04
C SER A 154 -10.22 -1.48 -15.94
N ALA A 155 -10.36 -2.17 -14.80
CA ALA A 155 -11.40 -3.16 -14.59
C ALA A 155 -12.80 -2.55 -14.58
N SER A 156 -12.93 -1.28 -14.19
CA SER A 156 -14.19 -0.55 -14.29
C SER A 156 -15.36 -1.23 -13.56
N ALA A 157 -15.08 -1.88 -12.42
CA ALA A 157 -16.10 -2.47 -11.55
C ALA A 157 -17.06 -1.40 -11.01
N ARG A 158 -18.36 -1.72 -10.99
CA ARG A 158 -19.44 -0.77 -10.64
C ARG A 158 -20.25 -1.15 -9.40
N THR A 159 -20.10 -2.38 -8.92
CA THR A 159 -20.67 -2.84 -7.64
C THR A 159 -19.55 -3.03 -6.62
N VAL A 160 -19.92 -3.02 -5.33
CA VAL A 160 -18.96 -3.24 -4.24
C VAL A 160 -18.35 -4.64 -4.34
N ASP A 161 -19.18 -5.67 -4.53
CA ASP A 161 -18.72 -7.06 -4.63
C ASP A 161 -17.75 -7.26 -5.81
N ALA A 162 -18.07 -6.71 -6.99
CA ALA A 162 -17.17 -6.79 -8.14
C ALA A 162 -15.87 -6.02 -7.88
N LEU A 163 -15.93 -4.87 -7.21
CA LEU A 163 -14.74 -4.11 -6.85
C LEU A 163 -13.85 -4.91 -5.90
N TRP A 164 -14.42 -5.60 -4.92
CA TRP A 164 -13.68 -6.41 -3.95
C TRP A 164 -13.05 -7.65 -4.61
N SER A 165 -13.78 -8.33 -5.49
CA SER A 165 -13.22 -9.44 -6.29
C SER A 165 -12.02 -8.97 -7.10
N VAL A 166 -12.16 -7.84 -7.80
CA VAL A 166 -11.07 -7.28 -8.62
C VAL A 166 -9.88 -6.85 -7.76
N CYS A 167 -10.10 -6.32 -6.55
CA CYS A 167 -9.00 -6.03 -5.62
C CYS A 167 -8.17 -7.29 -5.33
N GLY A 168 -8.82 -8.44 -5.13
CA GLY A 168 -8.17 -9.74 -4.94
C GLY A 168 -7.42 -10.21 -6.19
N ASP A 169 -8.08 -10.20 -7.36
CA ASP A 169 -7.49 -10.67 -8.62
C ASP A 169 -6.24 -9.85 -9.04
N ILE A 170 -6.20 -8.58 -8.68
CA ILE A 170 -5.08 -7.69 -8.99
C ILE A 170 -3.83 -8.03 -8.19
N LEU A 171 -3.94 -8.69 -7.02
CA LEU A 171 -2.79 -8.97 -6.15
C LEU A 171 -1.72 -9.81 -6.87
N ASP A 172 -2.15 -10.77 -7.71
CA ASP A 172 -1.26 -11.63 -8.50
C ASP A 172 -0.42 -10.87 -9.55
N ARG A 173 -0.75 -9.59 -9.81
CA ARG A 173 0.00 -8.72 -10.72
C ARG A 173 1.23 -8.08 -10.06
N PHE A 174 1.38 -8.23 -8.75
CA PHE A 174 2.51 -7.73 -7.98
C PHE A 174 3.47 -8.88 -7.66
N THR A 175 4.13 -9.36 -8.72
CA THR A 175 5.18 -10.37 -8.62
C THR A 175 6.39 -9.82 -7.88
N GLU A 176 7.24 -10.71 -7.37
CA GLU A 176 8.50 -10.35 -6.72
C GLU A 176 9.33 -9.35 -7.55
N ALA A 177 9.51 -9.60 -8.85
CA ALA A 177 10.25 -8.69 -9.72
C ALA A 177 9.65 -7.26 -9.76
N GLU A 178 8.31 -7.14 -9.76
CA GLU A 178 7.64 -5.83 -9.75
C GLU A 178 7.85 -5.13 -8.40
N CYS A 179 7.65 -5.84 -7.30
CA CYS A 179 7.85 -5.31 -5.96
C CYS A 179 9.30 -4.87 -5.76
N ARG A 180 10.28 -5.70 -6.15
CA ARG A 180 11.70 -5.34 -6.07
C ARG A 180 12.05 -4.07 -6.86
N ASN A 181 11.44 -3.88 -8.03
CA ASN A 181 11.60 -2.64 -8.80
C ASN A 181 11.06 -1.41 -8.04
N CYS A 182 9.92 -1.53 -7.34
CA CYS A 182 9.39 -0.44 -6.52
C CYS A 182 10.33 -0.10 -5.35
N PHE A 183 10.89 -1.10 -4.68
CA PHE A 183 11.87 -0.89 -3.61
C PHE A 183 13.13 -0.17 -4.13
N GLN A 184 13.70 -0.64 -5.24
CA GLN A 184 14.85 0.01 -5.88
C GLN A 184 14.56 1.46 -6.28
N HIS A 185 13.37 1.74 -6.81
CA HIS A 185 12.96 3.10 -7.16
C HIS A 185 12.96 4.05 -5.96
N CYS A 186 12.56 3.55 -4.78
CA CYS A 186 12.55 4.30 -3.53
C CYS A 186 13.90 4.35 -2.81
N GLY A 187 14.97 3.77 -3.38
CA GLY A 187 16.34 3.85 -2.85
C GLY A 187 16.80 2.62 -2.05
N TYR A 188 15.94 1.62 -1.85
CA TYR A 188 16.31 0.38 -1.16
C TYR A 188 17.13 -0.54 -2.08
N ARG A 189 18.31 -0.97 -1.62
CA ARG A 189 19.26 -1.71 -2.45
C ARG A 189 19.35 -3.17 -2.01
N TYR A 190 19.42 -4.06 -2.98
CA TYR A 190 19.74 -5.47 -2.76
C TYR A 190 21.25 -5.59 -2.86
N THR A 191 21.88 -6.02 -1.76
CA THR A 191 23.29 -6.41 -1.72
C THR A 191 23.48 -7.85 -2.12
#